data_AF-A0A929M8U4-F1
#
_entry.id   AF-A0A929M8U4-F1
#
_cell.length_a   1.000
_cell.length_b   1.000
_cell.length_c   1.000
_cell.angle_alpha   90.00
_cell.angle_beta   90.00
_cell.angle_gamma   90.00
#
_symmetry.space_group_name_H-M   'P 1'
#
loop_
_entity.id
_entity.type
_entity.pdbx_description
1 polymer ?
#
loop_
_entity_poly.entity_id
_entity_poly.type
_entity_poly.pdbx_seq_one_letter_code
_entity_poly.pdbx_strand_id
1 'polypeptide(L)' 'MKKVAVILADGFEEIEALTSVDVLRRAGAIASIAS' A
#
# COMPACT_ATOMS: atom_id res chain seq x y z
N MET A 1 9.61 13.51 1.27
CA MET A 1 8.74 12.37 1.62
C MET A 1 7.76 12.13 0.49
N LYS A 2 7.79 10.97 -0.17
CA LYS A 2 6.91 10.65 -1.31
C LYS A 2 5.57 10.15 -0.79
N LYS A 3 4.47 10.50 -1.45
CA LYS A 3 3.11 10.04 -1.13
C LYS A 3 2.68 9.02 -2.17
N VAL A 4 2.13 7.88 -1.74
CA VAL A 4 1.73 6.77 -2.61
C VAL A 4 0.33 6.31 -2.22
N ALA A 5 -0.53 6.12 -3.22
CA ALA A 5 -1.83 5.49 -3.06
C ALA A 5 -1.74 4.02 -3.51
N VAL A 6 -2.13 3.09 -2.63
CA VAL A 6 -2.28 1.68 -2.94
C VAL A 6 -3.76 1.44 -3.21
N ILE A 7 -4.10 1.19 -4.47
CA ILE A 7 -5.48 0.98 -4.92
C ILE A 7 -5.76 -0.52 -4.93
N LEU A 8 -6.79 -0.92 -4.20
CA LEU A 8 -7.18 -2.32 -4.07
C LEU A 8 -8.28 -2.64 -5.07
N ALA A 9 -8.14 -3.76 -5.78
CA ALA A 9 -9.19 -4.28 -6.63
C ALA A 9 -10.20 -5.11 -5.82
N ASP A 10 -11.42 -5.26 -6.35
CA ASP A 10 -12.38 -6.19 -5.79
C ASP A 10 -11.81 -7.61 -5.76
N GLY A 11 -11.87 -8.26 -4.59
CA GLY A 11 -11.34 -9.61 -4.39
C GLY A 11 -9.84 -9.69 -4.10
N PHE A 12 -9.17 -8.58 -3.78
CA PHE A 12 -7.77 -8.59 -3.34
C PHE A 12 -7.56 -9.47 -2.09
N GLU A 13 -6.38 -10.05 -1.97
CA GLU A 13 -5.96 -10.77 -0.77
C GLU A 13 -5.27 -9.84 0.23
N GLU A 14 -5.48 -10.04 1.53
CA GLU A 14 -4.94 -9.16 2.59
C GLU A 14 -3.43 -8.93 2.48
N ILE A 15 -2.69 -9.96 2.05
CA ILE A 15 -1.24 -9.92 1.87
C ILE A 15 -0.82 -8.94 0.76
N GLU A 16 -1.60 -8.79 -0.31
CA GLU A 16 -1.30 -7.89 -1.44
C GLU A 16 -1.33 -6.41 -1.00
N ALA A 17 -2.20 -6.08 -0.03
CA ALA A 17 -2.26 -4.77 0.60
C ALA A 17 -1.12 -4.59 1.63
N LEU A 18 -0.97 -5.54 2.56
CA LEU A 18 -0.01 -5.42 3.67
C LEU A 18 1.43 -5.38 3.20
N THR A 19 1.83 -6.29 2.31
CA THR A 19 3.21 -6.38 1.81
C THR A 19 3.60 -5.12 1.06
N SER A 20 2.76 -4.64 0.15
CA SER A 20 3.02 -3.43 -0.63
C SER A 20 3.17 -2.19 0.28
N VAL A 21 2.28 -2.04 1.27
CA VAL A 21 2.33 -0.93 2.22
C VAL A 21 3.54 -0.99 3.15
N ASP A 22 3.92 -2.18 3.65
CA ASP A 22 5.09 -2.36 4.50
C ASP A 22 6.38 -1.94 3.78
N VAL A 23 6.58 -2.42 2.56
CA VAL A 23 7.75 -2.07 1.73
C VAL A 23 7.83 -0.55 1.51
N LEU A 24 6.72 0.07 1.12
CA LEU A 24 6.67 1.52 0.86
C LEU A 24 6.99 2.35 2.11
N ARG A 25 6.46 1.95 3.28
CA ARG A 25 6.74 2.64 4.56
C ARG A 25 8.20 2.48 4.99
N ARG A 26 8.78 1.29 4.83
CA ARG A 26 10.23 1.07 5.08
C ARG A 26 11.12 1.88 4.15
N ALA A 27 10.66 2.13 2.93
CA ALA A 27 11.31 3.03 1.97
C ALA A 27 11.11 4.53 2.29
N GLY A 28 10.43 4.89 3.39
CA GLY A 28 10.20 6.26 3.80
C GLY A 28 9.08 6.98 3.03
N ALA A 29 8.18 6.23 2.37
CA ALA A 29 7.00 6.78 1.73
C ALA A 29 5.81 6.84 2.71
N ILE A 30 4.96 7.84 2.52
CA ILE A 30 3.61 7.85 3.12
C ILE A 30 2.70 7.07 2.19
N ALA A 31 2.31 5.87 2.62
CA ALA A 31 1.37 5.02 1.90
C ALA A 31 -0.04 5.14 2.47
N SER A 32 -1.01 5.38 1.60
CA SER A 32 -2.45 5.41 1.90
C SER A 32 -3.15 4.34 1.07
N ILE A 33 -4.08 3.61 1.68
CA ILE A 33 -4.89 2.60 1.00
C ILE A 33 -6.17 3.25 0.49
N ALA A 34 -6.59 2.90 -0.72
CA ALA A 34 -7.88 3.24 -1.30
C ALA A 34 -8.51 1.98 -1.92
N SER A 35 -9.82 1.81 -1.72
CA SER A 35 -10.63 0.70 -2.24
C SER A 35 -11.81 1.29 -3.01
#